data_AF-A0A0K8RA76-F1
#
_entry.id   AF-A0A0K8RA76-F1
#
_cell.length_a   1.000
_cell.length_b   1.000
_cell.length_c   1.000
_cell.angle_alpha   90.00
_cell.angle_beta   90.00
_cell.angle_gamma   90.00
#
_symmetry.space_group_name_H-M   'P 1'
#
loop_
_entity.id
_entity.type
_entity.pdbx_description
1 polymer ?
#
loop_
_entity_poly.entity_id
_entity_poly.type
_entity_poly.pdbx_seq_one_letter_code
_entity_poly.pdbx_strand_id
1 'polypeptide(L)'
;MYLLSIFVIFCLSICSHSQDTTEATPLPEDDPQNFQYQNATKLVELNGTHWVKKRTYNVTTSEGAPTCEYAKIHGKVEKAKYTLELGAKWGSGRWTSQNQTLLLETTGNHSAPNVLYFTRLMADGPLGHPLLYSDYETCHIVRIMKKNSTDYRCDLLLTNGAAKQNPPADCERKFNEYCHGPRFEVYSDDCDKTGQTA
;
A
#
# COMPACT_ATOMS: atom_id res chain seq x y z
N MET A 1 21.29 -80.73 15.03
CA MET A 1 20.27 -79.83 15.62
C MET A 1 20.97 -78.83 16.51
N TYR A 2 21.23 -77.62 16.03
CA TYR A 2 21.31 -76.40 16.86
C TYR A 2 20.97 -75.22 15.95
N LEU A 3 20.12 -74.35 16.47
CA LEU A 3 19.36 -73.32 15.77
C LEU A 3 20.18 -72.08 15.41
N LEU A 4 19.88 -71.56 14.22
CA LEU A 4 19.69 -70.15 13.84
C LEU A 4 20.02 -69.08 14.90
N SER A 5 20.89 -68.14 14.55
CA SER A 5 20.58 -66.72 14.75
C SER A 5 21.37 -65.84 13.78
N ILE A 6 20.61 -65.18 12.91
CA ILE A 6 21.05 -64.24 11.88
C ILE A 6 20.92 -62.85 12.49
N PHE A 7 22.02 -62.12 12.65
CA PHE A 7 21.98 -60.66 12.85
C PHE A 7 22.65 -59.99 11.66
N VAL A 8 21.87 -59.81 10.59
CA VAL A 8 22.16 -58.90 9.49
C VAL A 8 22.01 -57.49 10.05
N ILE A 9 23.12 -56.79 10.23
CA ILE A 9 23.14 -55.36 10.54
C ILE A 9 22.71 -54.62 9.27
N PHE A 10 21.40 -54.42 9.14
CA PHE A 10 20.81 -53.51 8.16
C PHE A 10 21.12 -52.08 8.65
N CYS A 11 22.21 -51.49 8.14
CA CYS A 11 22.43 -50.05 8.22
C CYS A 11 21.34 -49.38 7.38
N LEU A 12 20.19 -49.12 8.00
CA LEU A 12 19.17 -48.26 7.43
C LEU A 12 19.79 -46.86 7.31
N SER A 13 20.11 -46.50 6.06
CA SER A 13 20.29 -45.14 5.61
C SER A 13 19.16 -44.30 6.18
N ILE A 14 19.49 -43.53 7.22
CA ILE A 14 18.63 -42.47 7.71
C ILE A 14 18.70 -41.41 6.62
N CYS A 15 17.80 -41.52 5.63
CA CYS A 15 17.52 -40.42 4.72
C CYS A 15 17.25 -39.21 5.60
N SER A 16 18.20 -38.28 5.64
CA SER A 16 17.99 -36.94 6.15
C SER A 16 16.94 -36.31 5.26
N HIS A 17 15.67 -36.50 5.60
CA HIS A 17 14.62 -35.60 5.16
C HIS A 17 14.93 -34.26 5.82
N SER A 18 15.73 -33.44 5.13
CA SER A 18 15.62 -31.99 5.28
C SER A 18 14.17 -31.67 4.95
N GLN A 19 13.38 -31.45 5.99
CA GLN A 19 12.09 -30.78 5.83
C GLN A 19 12.44 -29.37 5.39
N ASP A 20 12.39 -29.14 4.09
CA ASP A 20 12.42 -27.82 3.50
C ASP A 20 11.11 -27.15 3.92
N THR A 21 11.09 -26.59 5.14
CA THR A 21 10.05 -25.67 5.56
C THR A 21 10.24 -24.42 4.73
N THR A 22 9.61 -24.38 3.56
CA THR A 22 9.51 -23.15 2.77
C THR A 22 8.73 -22.15 3.62
N GLU A 23 9.43 -21.32 4.40
CA GLU A 23 8.82 -20.19 5.08
C GLU A 23 8.10 -19.36 4.01
N ALA A 24 6.82 -19.10 4.22
CA ALA A 24 6.07 -18.23 3.33
C ALA A 24 6.79 -16.89 3.26
N THR A 25 7.07 -16.40 2.05
CA THR A 25 7.69 -15.09 1.88
C THR A 25 6.82 -14.05 2.59
N PRO A 26 7.38 -13.26 3.52
CA PRO A 26 6.60 -12.27 4.26
C PRO A 26 5.97 -11.27 3.29
N LEU A 27 4.84 -10.69 3.69
CA LEU A 27 4.27 -9.57 2.94
C LEU A 27 5.26 -8.40 2.95
N PRO A 28 5.23 -7.51 1.93
CA PRO A 28 6.14 -6.37 1.87
C PRO A 28 6.14 -5.50 3.13
N GLU A 29 4.97 -5.32 3.76
CA GLU A 29 4.79 -4.61 5.04
C GLU A 29 5.22 -5.38 6.28
N ASP A 30 5.61 -6.65 6.17
CA ASP A 30 6.07 -7.47 7.29
C ASP A 30 7.58 -7.83 7.15
N ASP A 31 8.18 -7.58 5.99
CA ASP A 31 9.61 -7.80 5.73
C ASP A 31 10.47 -6.68 6.35
N PRO A 32 11.35 -6.98 7.33
CA PRO A 32 12.22 -6.00 7.95
C PRO A 32 13.13 -5.22 6.99
N GLN A 33 13.47 -5.78 5.82
CA GLN A 33 14.27 -5.08 4.82
C GLN A 33 13.55 -3.84 4.25
N ASN A 34 12.22 -3.83 4.29
CA ASN A 34 11.40 -2.73 3.78
C ASN A 34 11.09 -1.66 4.83
N PHE A 35 11.29 -1.92 6.13
CA PHE A 35 10.84 -1.01 7.21
C PHE A 35 11.40 0.42 7.08
N GLN A 36 12.60 0.58 6.51
CA GLN A 36 13.20 1.88 6.27
C GLN A 36 12.37 2.77 5.30
N TYR A 37 11.57 2.16 4.43
CA TYR A 37 10.69 2.82 3.45
C TYR A 37 9.23 2.95 3.92
N GLN A 38 8.92 2.51 5.13
CA GLN A 38 7.55 2.35 5.63
C GLN A 38 7.27 3.21 6.86
N ASN A 39 8.06 4.27 7.09
CA ASN A 39 7.81 5.20 8.19
C ASN A 39 6.74 6.22 7.80
N ALA A 40 5.50 5.97 8.20
CA ALA A 40 4.36 6.83 7.95
C ALA A 40 4.49 8.20 8.63
N THR A 41 5.31 8.35 9.69
CA THR A 41 5.54 9.67 10.30
C THR A 41 6.28 10.60 9.34
N LYS A 42 7.27 10.09 8.60
CA LYS A 42 7.96 10.87 7.56
C LYS A 42 7.04 11.23 6.39
N LEU A 43 6.16 10.30 6.00
CA LEU A 43 5.22 10.52 4.91
C LEU A 43 4.25 11.67 5.21
N VAL A 44 3.66 11.70 6.41
CA VAL A 44 2.67 12.73 6.77
C VAL A 44 3.26 14.11 7.02
N GLU A 45 4.58 14.23 7.10
CA GLU A 45 5.31 15.50 7.15
C GLU A 45 5.52 16.11 5.76
N LEU A 46 5.25 15.35 4.69
CA LEU A 46 5.26 15.87 3.33
C LEU A 46 4.02 16.75 3.11
N ASN A 47 4.27 17.95 2.57
CA ASN A 47 3.24 18.93 2.30
C ASN A 47 2.73 18.84 0.86
N GLY A 48 1.51 19.34 0.67
CA GLY A 48 0.93 19.53 -0.66
C GLY A 48 0.06 18.36 -1.11
N THR A 49 -0.17 18.30 -2.41
CA THR A 49 -1.06 17.31 -3.03
C THR A 49 -0.28 16.07 -3.44
N HIS A 50 -0.77 14.90 -3.03
CA HIS A 50 -0.30 13.59 -3.47
C HIS A 50 -1.37 12.99 -4.39
N TRP A 51 -1.07 12.90 -5.68
CA TRP A 51 -1.99 12.40 -6.71
C TRP A 51 -1.88 10.89 -6.83
N VAL A 52 -3.01 10.19 -6.83
CA VAL A 52 -3.04 8.77 -7.22
C VAL A 52 -2.74 8.68 -8.71
N LYS A 53 -1.55 8.18 -9.05
CA LYS A 53 -1.12 7.98 -10.43
C LYS A 53 -1.73 6.71 -11.00
N LYS A 54 -1.55 5.60 -10.29
CA LYS A 54 -2.02 4.26 -10.68
C LYS A 54 -2.68 3.55 -9.50
N ARG A 55 -3.61 2.64 -9.78
CA ARG A 55 -4.15 1.70 -8.79
C ARG A 55 -4.33 0.29 -9.37
N THR A 56 -4.50 -0.69 -8.49
CA THR A 56 -4.67 -2.11 -8.87
C THR A 56 -6.08 -2.67 -8.75
N TYR A 57 -7.08 -1.80 -8.62
CA TYR A 57 -8.47 -2.18 -8.43
C TYR A 57 -9.40 -1.22 -9.16
N ASN A 58 -10.56 -1.74 -9.57
CA ASN A 58 -11.57 -0.94 -10.23
C ASN A 58 -12.48 -0.26 -9.21
N VAL A 59 -12.81 1.00 -9.45
CA VAL A 59 -13.85 1.74 -8.73
C VAL A 59 -14.83 2.23 -9.78
N THR A 60 -16.02 1.64 -9.79
CA THR A 60 -17.12 2.07 -10.65
C THR A 60 -18.27 2.52 -9.77
N THR A 61 -18.77 3.73 -10.01
CA THR A 61 -19.99 4.23 -9.38
C THR A 61 -21.03 4.55 -10.46
N SER A 62 -22.25 4.89 -10.05
CA SER A 62 -23.28 5.41 -10.96
C SER A 62 -22.89 6.73 -11.62
N GLU A 63 -21.96 7.49 -11.04
CA GLU A 63 -21.42 8.74 -11.59
C GLU A 63 -20.18 8.52 -12.48
N GLY A 64 -19.84 7.26 -12.78
CA GLY A 64 -18.64 6.87 -13.52
C GLY A 64 -17.43 6.63 -12.61
N ALA A 65 -16.34 6.13 -13.21
CA ALA A 65 -15.11 5.89 -12.48
C ALA A 65 -14.46 7.23 -12.07
N PRO A 66 -14.07 7.41 -10.79
CA PRO A 66 -13.34 8.59 -10.38
C PRO A 66 -11.95 8.62 -11.03
N THR A 67 -11.53 9.84 -11.37
CA THR A 67 -10.22 10.21 -11.90
C THR A 67 -9.64 11.33 -11.06
N CYS A 68 -8.37 11.68 -11.26
CA CYS A 68 -7.72 12.78 -10.57
C CYS A 68 -7.86 12.69 -9.04
N GLU A 69 -7.72 11.49 -8.51
CA GLU A 69 -7.80 11.26 -7.07
C GLU A 69 -6.55 11.82 -6.38
N TYR A 70 -6.73 12.49 -5.25
CA TYR A 70 -5.62 13.05 -4.50
C TYR A 70 -5.84 12.97 -2.99
N ALA A 71 -4.72 13.06 -2.28
CA ALA A 71 -4.64 13.23 -0.83
C ALA A 71 -3.87 14.53 -0.50
N LYS A 72 -4.35 15.27 0.50
CA LYS A 72 -3.59 16.35 1.16
C LYS A 72 -3.62 16.14 2.66
N ILE A 73 -2.49 16.33 3.31
CA ILE A 73 -2.38 16.22 4.77
C ILE A 73 -2.17 17.63 5.30
N HIS A 74 -3.15 18.14 6.04
CA HIS A 74 -3.21 19.55 6.46
C HIS A 74 -2.45 19.86 7.75
N GLY A 75 -1.82 18.84 8.34
CA GLY A 75 -1.02 18.97 9.55
C GLY A 75 -1.58 18.19 10.73
N LYS A 76 -0.85 18.30 11.83
CA LYS A 76 -1.03 17.48 13.04
C LYS A 76 -2.06 18.11 13.97
N VAL A 77 -3.09 17.34 14.32
CA VAL A 77 -4.11 17.75 15.29
C VAL A 77 -3.66 17.40 16.70
N GLU A 78 -3.11 16.20 16.87
CA GLU A 78 -2.52 15.70 18.13
C GLU A 78 -1.50 14.58 17.82
N LYS A 79 -0.92 13.94 18.83
CA LYS A 79 0.06 12.87 18.61
C LYS A 79 -0.53 11.77 17.71
N ALA A 80 0.15 11.50 16.59
CA ALA A 80 -0.24 10.50 15.58
C ALA A 80 -1.60 10.72 14.88
N LYS A 81 -2.21 11.91 15.02
CA LYS A 81 -3.49 12.24 14.40
C LYS A 81 -3.39 13.49 13.54
N TYR A 82 -3.91 13.40 12.32
CA TYR A 82 -3.82 14.40 11.27
C TYR A 82 -5.18 14.62 10.62
N THR A 83 -5.33 15.76 9.94
CA THR A 83 -6.43 15.98 9.01
C THR A 83 -6.00 15.58 7.60
N LEU A 84 -6.73 14.63 7.02
CA LEU A 84 -6.55 14.17 5.65
C LEU A 84 -7.72 14.67 4.81
N GLU A 85 -7.42 15.36 3.72
CA GLU A 85 -8.37 15.65 2.65
C GLU A 85 -8.19 14.63 1.54
N LEU A 86 -9.27 13.95 1.16
CA LEU A 86 -9.32 13.16 -0.07
C LEU A 86 -10.21 13.84 -1.08
N GLY A 87 -9.76 13.94 -2.32
CA GLY A 87 -10.55 14.49 -3.41
C GLY A 87 -10.44 13.69 -4.70
N ALA A 88 -11.41 13.89 -5.59
CA ALA A 88 -11.50 13.21 -6.88
C ALA A 88 -12.36 14.01 -7.87
N LYS A 89 -12.18 13.73 -9.15
CA LYS A 89 -13.05 14.16 -10.25
C LYS A 89 -13.91 12.98 -10.71
N TRP A 90 -15.23 13.10 -10.58
CA TRP A 90 -16.18 12.07 -11.01
C TRP A 90 -16.33 12.04 -12.53
N GLY A 91 -16.92 10.97 -13.08
CA GLY A 91 -17.14 10.82 -14.52
C GLY A 91 -18.01 11.92 -15.14
N SER A 92 -18.85 12.59 -14.34
CA SER A 92 -19.59 13.80 -14.72
C SER A 92 -18.72 15.04 -14.92
N GLY A 93 -17.43 14.99 -14.56
CA GLY A 93 -16.50 16.12 -14.55
C GLY A 93 -16.53 16.92 -13.24
N ARG A 94 -17.45 16.60 -12.32
CA ARG A 94 -17.57 17.27 -11.01
C ARG A 94 -16.42 16.90 -10.08
N TRP A 95 -15.83 17.91 -9.45
CA TRP A 95 -14.87 17.73 -8.35
C TRP A 95 -15.58 17.60 -7.00
N THR A 96 -15.05 16.74 -6.14
CA THR A 96 -15.42 16.67 -4.73
C THR A 96 -14.19 16.46 -3.88
N SER A 97 -14.19 17.00 -2.67
CA SER A 97 -13.24 16.61 -1.62
C SER A 97 -13.91 16.57 -0.25
N GLN A 98 -13.32 15.80 0.66
CA GLN A 98 -13.79 15.65 2.02
C GLN A 98 -12.62 15.52 2.99
N ASN A 99 -12.70 16.27 4.09
CA ASN A 99 -11.80 16.13 5.22
C ASN A 99 -12.22 14.97 6.12
N GLN A 100 -11.23 14.25 6.63
CA GLN A 100 -11.38 13.17 7.59
C GLN A 100 -10.17 13.10 8.53
N THR A 101 -10.31 12.26 9.55
CA THR A 101 -9.18 11.95 10.44
C THR A 101 -8.28 10.91 9.80
N LEU A 102 -6.98 11.15 9.83
CA LEU A 102 -5.94 10.16 9.59
C LEU A 102 -5.22 9.87 10.91
N LEU A 103 -5.22 8.60 11.32
CA LEU A 103 -4.45 8.11 12.46
C LEU A 103 -3.27 7.27 11.98
N LEU A 104 -2.13 7.40 12.65
CA LEU A 104 -0.98 6.54 12.39
C LEU A 104 -0.92 5.40 13.39
N GLU A 105 -0.73 4.19 12.90
CA GLU A 105 -0.60 2.98 13.71
C GLU A 105 0.74 2.27 13.43
N THR A 106 1.24 1.55 14.43
CA THR A 106 2.42 0.70 14.33
C THR A 106 1.97 -0.75 14.39
N THR A 107 2.36 -1.55 13.40
CA THR A 107 2.04 -2.98 13.33
C THR A 107 3.30 -3.84 13.15
N GLY A 108 3.18 -5.11 13.49
CA GLY A 108 4.29 -6.06 13.40
C GLY A 108 5.49 -5.64 14.25
N ASN A 109 6.69 -5.78 13.69
CA ASN A 109 7.95 -5.48 14.37
C ASN A 109 8.50 -4.07 14.06
N HIS A 110 7.66 -3.17 13.56
CA HIS A 110 8.07 -1.80 13.25
C HIS A 110 8.42 -0.99 14.51
N SER A 111 9.47 -0.18 14.43
CA SER A 111 9.84 0.78 15.48
C SER A 111 9.15 2.15 15.36
N ALA A 112 8.47 2.40 14.22
CA ALA A 112 7.75 3.63 13.93
C ALA A 112 6.41 3.30 13.23
N PRO A 113 5.42 4.20 13.25
CA PRO A 113 4.16 3.95 12.56
C PRO A 113 4.35 3.65 11.08
N ASN A 114 3.68 2.63 10.58
CA ASN A 114 3.74 2.14 9.19
C ASN A 114 2.37 1.99 8.54
N VAL A 115 1.30 2.26 9.29
CA VAL A 115 -0.08 2.14 8.83
C VAL A 115 -0.77 3.51 8.86
N LEU A 116 -1.47 3.82 7.77
CA LEU A 116 -2.33 4.99 7.61
C LEU A 116 -3.78 4.56 7.85
N TYR A 117 -4.36 4.88 9.01
CA TYR A 117 -5.73 4.52 9.36
C TYR A 117 -6.70 5.64 8.95
N PHE A 118 -7.46 5.42 7.87
CA PHE A 118 -8.45 6.36 7.33
C PHE A 118 -9.52 5.63 6.50
N THR A 119 -10.56 6.34 6.07
CA THR A 119 -11.58 5.81 5.14
C THR A 119 -11.15 6.07 3.71
N ARG A 120 -10.69 5.03 2.99
CA ARG A 120 -10.41 5.13 1.54
C ARG A 120 -11.67 5.03 0.69
N LEU A 121 -12.58 4.12 1.05
CA LEU A 121 -13.88 3.92 0.39
C LEU A 121 -14.98 4.02 1.44
N MET A 122 -15.99 4.87 1.19
CA MET A 122 -17.06 5.16 2.15
C MET A 122 -17.79 3.89 2.66
N ALA A 123 -17.99 2.90 1.79
CA ALA A 123 -18.67 1.66 2.15
C ALA A 123 -17.87 0.76 3.13
N ASP A 124 -16.55 0.93 3.18
CA ASP A 124 -15.68 0.12 4.04
C ASP A 124 -15.51 0.73 5.44
N GLY A 125 -15.74 2.04 5.58
CA GLY A 125 -15.38 2.80 6.77
C GLY A 125 -13.86 2.94 6.94
N PRO A 126 -13.38 3.36 8.12
CA PRO A 126 -11.95 3.55 8.33
C PRO A 126 -11.24 2.20 8.51
N LEU A 127 -10.12 2.03 7.82
CA LEU A 127 -9.27 0.83 7.85
C LEU A 127 -7.79 1.24 7.94
N GLY A 128 -6.96 0.35 8.47
CA GLY A 128 -5.51 0.53 8.49
C GLY A 128 -4.91 0.19 7.13
N HIS A 129 -4.36 1.17 6.43
CA HIS A 129 -3.75 1.03 5.10
C HIS A 129 -2.22 1.03 5.22
N PRO A 130 -1.53 -0.12 5.10
CA PRO A 130 -0.08 -0.18 5.18
C PRO A 130 0.62 0.68 4.14
N LEU A 131 1.61 1.46 4.58
CA LEU A 131 2.58 2.08 3.69
C LEU A 131 3.56 1.00 3.24
N LEU A 132 3.56 0.66 1.95
CA LEU A 132 4.44 -0.38 1.40
C LEU A 132 5.82 0.18 1.03
N TYR A 133 5.84 1.41 0.52
CA TYR A 133 7.06 2.08 0.10
C TYR A 133 6.85 3.59 0.07
N SER A 134 7.88 4.34 0.43
CA SER A 134 7.98 5.77 0.22
C SER A 134 9.46 6.12 0.03
N ASP A 135 9.77 6.87 -1.03
CA ASP A 135 11.07 7.53 -1.16
C ASP A 135 11.18 8.77 -0.23
N TYR A 136 10.05 9.18 0.36
CA TYR A 136 9.88 10.39 1.19
C TYR A 136 10.15 11.70 0.45
N GLU A 137 10.05 11.68 -0.88
CA GLU A 137 10.27 12.86 -1.72
C GLU A 137 9.18 13.02 -2.77
N THR A 138 8.94 11.98 -3.57
CA THR A 138 8.11 12.07 -4.77
C THR A 138 7.11 10.95 -4.93
N CYS A 139 7.36 9.77 -4.39
CA CYS A 139 6.56 8.58 -4.69
C CYS A 139 6.29 7.71 -3.47
N HIS A 140 5.04 7.27 -3.36
CA HIS A 140 4.56 6.45 -2.25
C HIS A 140 3.61 5.36 -2.75
N ILE A 141 3.65 4.19 -2.13
CA ILE A 141 2.78 3.06 -2.43
C ILE A 141 2.05 2.68 -1.15
N VAL A 142 0.72 2.70 -1.19
CA VAL A 142 -0.12 2.35 -0.05
C VAL A 142 -0.96 1.14 -0.41
N ARG A 143 -0.98 0.13 0.47
CA ARG A 143 -1.92 -0.98 0.37
C ARG A 143 -3.30 -0.52 0.82
N ILE A 144 -4.27 -0.63 -0.07
CA ILE A 144 -5.66 -0.29 0.19
C ILE A 144 -6.40 -1.53 0.69
N MET A 145 -6.77 -1.50 1.96
CA MET A 145 -7.57 -2.54 2.61
C MET A 145 -9.04 -2.38 2.25
N LYS A 146 -9.75 -3.50 2.18
CA LYS A 146 -11.22 -3.51 2.04
C LYS A 146 -11.83 -4.45 3.05
N LYS A 147 -12.98 -4.05 3.56
CA LYS A 147 -13.74 -4.83 4.52
C LYS A 147 -14.13 -6.17 3.91
N ASN A 148 -13.91 -7.26 4.66
CA ASN A 148 -14.25 -8.62 4.25
C ASN A 148 -13.61 -9.07 2.91
N SER A 149 -12.39 -8.59 2.61
CA SER A 149 -11.68 -8.94 1.38
C SER A 149 -10.20 -9.18 1.67
N THR A 150 -9.64 -10.23 1.05
CA THR A 150 -8.21 -10.56 1.10
C THR A 150 -7.45 -10.06 -0.13
N ASP A 151 -8.14 -9.42 -1.08
CA ASP A 151 -7.54 -8.91 -2.31
C ASP A 151 -6.44 -7.90 -1.96
N TYR A 152 -5.26 -8.10 -2.55
CA TYR A 152 -4.14 -7.19 -2.40
C TYR A 152 -4.28 -6.04 -3.38
N ARG A 153 -4.57 -4.85 -2.86
CA ARG A 153 -4.84 -3.65 -3.66
C ARG A 153 -3.90 -2.53 -3.27
N CYS A 154 -3.52 -1.72 -4.23
CA CYS A 154 -2.61 -0.63 -3.98
C CYS A 154 -3.00 0.62 -4.75
N ASP A 155 -2.64 1.75 -4.16
CA ASP A 155 -2.51 3.04 -4.84
C ASP A 155 -1.01 3.40 -4.91
N LEU A 156 -0.54 3.81 -6.10
CA LEU A 156 0.73 4.51 -6.29
C LEU A 156 0.43 5.99 -6.36
N LEU A 157 1.03 6.77 -5.47
CA LEU A 157 0.85 8.21 -5.38
C LEU A 157 2.13 8.94 -5.74
N LEU A 158 2.00 10.06 -6.46
CA LEU A 158 3.08 10.99 -6.74
C LEU A 158 2.78 12.36 -6.15
N THR A 159 3.81 13.05 -5.63
CA THR A 159 3.67 14.45 -5.19
C THR A 159 3.34 15.37 -6.37
N ASN A 160 2.76 16.54 -6.08
CA ASN A 160 2.31 17.48 -7.09
C ASN A 160 3.37 17.83 -8.14
N GLY A 161 4.63 18.01 -7.73
CA GLY A 161 5.75 18.31 -8.64
C GLY A 161 6.16 17.13 -9.54
N ALA A 162 5.82 15.90 -9.16
CA ALA A 162 6.17 14.68 -9.88
C ALA A 162 5.00 14.08 -10.67
N ALA A 163 3.75 14.49 -10.41
CA ALA A 163 2.56 13.81 -10.93
C ALA A 163 2.46 13.71 -12.47
N LYS A 164 3.00 14.69 -13.20
CA LYS A 164 3.08 14.68 -14.68
C LYS A 164 4.16 13.77 -15.24
N GLN A 165 5.10 13.35 -14.41
CA GLN A 165 6.19 12.49 -14.81
C GLN A 165 5.81 11.02 -14.64
N ASN A 166 6.64 10.13 -15.16
CA ASN A 166 6.57 8.72 -14.78
C ASN A 166 7.04 8.57 -13.33
N PRO A 167 6.52 7.58 -12.58
CA PRO A 167 7.04 7.28 -11.26
C PRO A 167 8.56 6.98 -11.32
N PRO A 168 9.33 7.35 -10.28
CA PRO A 168 10.73 6.97 -10.18
C PRO A 168 10.91 5.46 -10.37
N ALA A 169 12.01 5.05 -11.00
CA ALA A 169 12.23 3.67 -11.41
C ALA A 169 12.08 2.65 -10.25
N ASP A 170 12.61 2.97 -9.08
CA ASP A 170 12.49 2.11 -7.90
C ASP A 170 11.05 2.03 -7.37
N CYS A 171 10.30 3.12 -7.43
CA CYS A 171 8.90 3.13 -7.02
C CYS A 171 8.04 2.30 -7.98
N GLU A 172 8.21 2.48 -9.30
CA GLU A 172 7.50 1.68 -10.30
C GLU A 172 7.85 0.18 -10.16
N ARG A 173 9.13 -0.15 -9.95
CA ARG A 173 9.59 -1.52 -9.71
C ARG A 173 8.91 -2.14 -8.49
N LYS A 174 8.94 -1.46 -7.34
CA LYS A 174 8.28 -1.94 -6.11
C LYS A 174 6.77 -2.05 -6.26
N PHE A 175 6.13 -1.15 -7.01
CA PHE A 175 4.70 -1.26 -7.30
C PHE A 175 4.39 -2.49 -8.17
N ASN A 176 5.25 -2.82 -9.13
CA ASN A 176 5.11 -4.02 -9.95
C ASN A 176 5.35 -5.31 -9.15
N GLU A 177 6.28 -5.27 -8.21
CA GLU A 177 6.62 -6.38 -7.32
C GLU A 177 5.54 -6.64 -6.26
N TYR A 178 5.08 -5.60 -5.57
CA TYR A 178 4.18 -5.74 -4.42
C TYR A 178 2.70 -5.79 -4.80
N CYS A 179 2.33 -5.10 -5.87
CA CYS A 179 0.92 -4.82 -6.19
C CYS A 179 0.50 -5.52 -7.48
N HIS A 180 0.25 -6.82 -7.41
CA HIS A 180 -0.22 -7.58 -8.57
C HIS A 180 -1.65 -7.19 -8.98
N GLY A 181 -2.01 -7.52 -10.22
CA GLY A 181 -3.35 -7.30 -10.76
C GLY A 181 -3.42 -6.24 -11.87
N PRO A 182 -4.64 -5.97 -12.39
CA PRO A 182 -4.86 -5.01 -13.46
C PRO A 182 -4.45 -3.60 -13.05
N ARG A 183 -3.98 -2.79 -14.00
CA ARG A 183 -3.52 -1.42 -13.74
C ARG A 183 -4.48 -0.41 -14.32
N PHE A 184 -4.86 0.56 -13.51
CA PHE A 184 -5.72 1.68 -13.91
C PHE A 184 -4.97 2.99 -13.70
N GLU A 185 -4.81 3.77 -14.76
CA GLU A 185 -4.35 5.15 -14.67
C GLU A 185 -5.46 6.00 -14.06
N VAL A 186 -5.14 6.71 -12.99
CA VAL A 186 -6.10 7.57 -12.27
C VAL A 186 -5.79 9.04 -12.51
N TYR A 187 -4.51 9.39 -12.67
CA TYR A 187 -4.06 10.74 -12.99
C TYR A 187 -3.89 10.95 -14.50
N SER A 188 -4.23 12.15 -14.97
CA SER A 188 -3.94 12.66 -16.31
C SER A 188 -3.43 14.11 -16.21
N ASP A 189 -2.80 14.62 -17.26
CA ASP A 189 -2.23 15.97 -17.30
C ASP A 189 -3.28 17.10 -17.19
N ASP A 190 -4.57 16.76 -17.22
CA ASP A 190 -5.67 17.69 -17.01
C ASP A 190 -6.15 17.72 -15.55
N CYS A 191 -5.60 16.88 -14.68
CA CYS A 191 -6.00 16.81 -13.27
C CYS A 191 -5.54 18.01 -12.44
N ASP A 192 -4.41 18.61 -12.78
CA ASP A 192 -3.91 19.83 -12.12
C ASP A 192 -4.31 21.11 -12.85
N LYS A 193 -4.94 20.98 -14.03
CA LYS A 193 -5.58 22.08 -14.74
C LYS A 193 -6.92 22.36 -14.05
N THR A 194 -6.87 23.34 -13.14
CA THR A 194 -8.01 23.98 -12.45
C THR A 194 -8.78 23.10 -11.45
N GLY A 195 -8.35 23.24 -10.19
CA GLY A 195 -9.20 23.27 -8.98
C GLY A 195 -9.07 24.60 -8.22
N GLN A 196 -8.64 25.69 -8.88
CA GLN A 196 -8.87 27.06 -8.39
C GLN A 196 -10.29 27.45 -8.77
N THR A 197 -11.26 27.02 -7.99
CA THR A 197 -12.57 27.66 -7.96
C THR A 197 -12.66 28.45 -6.66
N ALA A 198 -12.70 29.77 -6.85
CA ALA A 198 -13.20 30.87 -6.02
C ALA A 198 -13.46 30.60 -4.53
#